data_AF-A0A942EQP5-F1
#
_entry.id   AF-A0A942EQP5-F1
#
_cell.length_a   1.000
_cell.length_b   1.000
_cell.length_c   1.000
_cell.angle_alpha   90.00
_cell.angle_beta   90.00
_cell.angle_gamma   90.00
#
_symmetry.space_group_name_H-M   'P 1'
#
loop_
_entity.id
_entity.type
_entity.pdbx_description
1 polymer ?
#
loop_
_entity_poly.entity_id
_entity_poly.type
_entity_poly.pdbx_seq_one_letter_code
_entity_poly.pdbx_strand_id
1 'polypeptide(L)'
;MDKKPKNGSRGGGRPKIPIITESIGDLEGKLPPRPIILEQVMYWMDLGGTAEEIAGSFHVSVDTLDRRLKEVTNLGFAELKEKVCGDAKLKLRQNQFKLSESNATMGIWLGKQWLGQKEEIKEMVSEEVFSVLSKLLERKNIS
;
A
#
# COMPACT_ATOMS: atom_id res chain seq x y z
N MET A 1 -43.13 -4.04 -41.68
CA MET A 1 -42.01 -3.42 -40.94
C MET A 1 -41.90 -4.17 -39.63
N ASP A 2 -41.03 -5.18 -39.53
CA ASP A 2 -40.86 -5.92 -38.27
C ASP A 2 -39.37 -6.10 -38.01
N LYS A 3 -38.83 -5.22 -37.17
CA LYS A 3 -37.44 -5.30 -36.71
C LYS A 3 -37.35 -6.42 -35.68
N LYS A 4 -36.64 -7.51 -36.02
CA LYS A 4 -36.21 -8.51 -35.03
C LYS A 4 -35.44 -7.81 -33.90
N PRO A 5 -35.61 -8.21 -32.63
CA PRO A 5 -34.85 -7.65 -31.53
C PRO A 5 -33.37 -8.01 -31.68
N LYS A 6 -32.49 -6.99 -31.65
CA LYS A 6 -31.05 -7.18 -31.51
C LYS A 6 -30.80 -7.74 -30.12
N ASN A 7 -30.62 -9.05 -30.01
CA ASN A 7 -30.12 -9.67 -28.79
C ASN A 7 -28.64 -9.29 -28.67
N GLY A 8 -28.34 -8.27 -27.87
CA GLY A 8 -26.98 -7.84 -27.57
C GLY A 8 -26.27 -8.96 -26.83
N SER A 9 -25.46 -9.73 -27.55
CA SER A 9 -24.54 -10.71 -26.98
C SER A 9 -23.64 -10.00 -25.98
N ARG A 10 -23.91 -10.21 -24.68
CA ARG A 10 -23.06 -9.81 -23.55
C ARG A 10 -21.65 -10.30 -23.87
N GLY A 11 -20.70 -9.36 -23.88
CA GLY A 11 -19.33 -9.58 -24.32
C GLY A 11 -18.80 -10.90 -23.81
N GLY A 12 -18.30 -11.74 -24.73
CA GLY A 12 -17.58 -12.95 -24.38
C GLY A 12 -16.47 -12.58 -23.42
N GLY A 13 -16.60 -13.01 -22.17
CA GLY A 13 -15.59 -12.78 -21.16
C GLY A 13 -14.25 -13.28 -21.67
N ARG A 14 -13.21 -12.46 -21.54
CA ARG A 14 -11.84 -12.84 -21.89
C ARG A 14 -11.55 -14.23 -21.29
N PRO A 15 -11.11 -15.21 -22.08
CA PRO A 15 -10.90 -16.57 -21.59
C PRO A 15 -10.01 -16.54 -20.35
N LYS A 16 -10.47 -17.23 -19.29
CA LYS A 16 -9.69 -17.40 -18.07
C LYS A 16 -8.47 -18.22 -18.47
N ILE A 17 -7.32 -17.55 -18.63
CA ILE A 17 -6.03 -18.25 -18.77
C ILE A 17 -6.00 -19.29 -17.64
N PRO A 18 -5.92 -20.59 -17.94
CA PRO A 18 -5.85 -21.63 -16.94
C PRO A 18 -4.61 -21.38 -16.06
N ILE A 19 -4.66 -21.84 -14.80
CA ILE A 19 -3.54 -21.74 -13.84
C ILE A 19 -2.27 -22.44 -14.37
N ILE A 20 -2.34 -23.12 -15.51
CA ILE A 20 -1.20 -23.63 -16.27
C ILE A 20 -1.47 -23.32 -17.74
N THR A 21 -0.60 -22.52 -18.38
CA THR A 21 -0.74 -22.15 -19.80
C THR A 21 0.57 -22.44 -20.53
N GLU A 22 0.66 -23.60 -21.17
CA GLU A 22 1.42 -23.79 -22.41
C GLU A 22 0.39 -23.72 -23.56
N SER A 23 0.58 -23.08 -24.71
CA SER A 23 1.77 -22.63 -25.42
C SER A 23 1.67 -21.15 -25.82
N ILE A 24 2.81 -20.49 -25.90
CA ILE A 24 2.90 -19.06 -26.19
C ILE A 24 3.28 -18.90 -27.67
N GLY A 25 2.31 -18.50 -28.51
CA GLY A 25 2.53 -18.04 -29.88
C GLY A 25 3.19 -16.65 -29.96
N ASP A 26 3.31 -16.10 -31.17
CA ASP A 26 4.19 -14.97 -31.55
C ASP A 26 4.23 -13.80 -30.55
N LEU A 27 5.40 -13.64 -29.91
CA LEU A 27 5.72 -12.75 -28.79
C LEU A 27 6.33 -11.40 -29.19
N GLU A 28 5.87 -10.75 -30.25
CA GLU A 28 6.48 -9.46 -30.62
C GLU A 28 6.25 -8.39 -29.53
N GLY A 29 7.30 -8.13 -28.73
CA GLY A 29 7.40 -7.06 -27.74
C GLY A 29 6.60 -7.24 -26.43
N LYS A 30 5.96 -8.39 -26.20
CA LYS A 30 5.14 -8.63 -24.99
C LYS A 30 5.73 -9.74 -24.13
N LEU A 31 5.80 -9.51 -22.82
CA LEU A 31 6.08 -10.58 -21.86
C LEU A 31 4.85 -11.50 -21.75
N PRO A 32 5.00 -12.83 -21.90
CA PRO A 32 3.89 -13.73 -21.69
C PRO A 32 3.46 -13.72 -20.22
N PRO A 33 2.14 -13.67 -19.94
CA PRO A 33 1.66 -13.75 -18.58
C PRO A 33 2.00 -15.11 -17.97
N ARG A 34 2.56 -15.10 -16.77
CA ARG A 34 2.81 -16.31 -15.99
C ARG A 34 1.54 -16.74 -15.25
N PRO A 35 1.39 -18.03 -14.94
CA PRO A 35 0.30 -18.48 -14.08
C PRO A 35 0.42 -17.84 -12.69
N ILE A 36 -0.69 -17.31 -12.19
CA ILE A 36 -0.76 -16.71 -10.85
C ILE A 36 -0.99 -17.83 -9.83
N ILE A 37 0.03 -18.10 -9.01
CA ILE A 37 0.01 -19.13 -7.97
C ILE A 37 -0.32 -18.43 -6.64
N LEU A 38 -1.42 -18.82 -5.98
CA LEU A 38 -1.90 -18.15 -4.77
C LEU A 38 -0.87 -18.19 -3.62
N GLU A 39 -0.25 -19.34 -3.39
CA GLU A 39 0.79 -19.51 -2.36
C GLU A 39 1.96 -18.53 -2.59
N GLN A 40 2.37 -18.35 -3.84
CA GLN A 40 3.44 -17.42 -4.21
C GLN A 40 3.04 -15.97 -3.96
N VAL A 41 1.78 -15.61 -4.26
CA VAL A 41 1.23 -14.28 -3.96
C VAL A 41 1.25 -14.04 -2.45
N MET A 42 0.75 -14.98 -1.65
CA MET A 42 0.71 -14.87 -0.19
C MET A 42 2.13 -14.74 0.40
N TYR A 43 3.07 -15.57 -0.07
CA TYR A 43 4.47 -15.48 0.34
C TYR A 43 5.08 -14.10 0.08
N TRP A 44 4.84 -13.50 -1.09
CA TRP A 44 5.34 -12.15 -1.37
C TRP A 44 4.60 -11.07 -0.59
N MET A 45 3.31 -11.25 -0.30
CA MET A 45 2.58 -10.37 0.63
C MET A 45 3.19 -10.41 2.04
N ASP A 46 3.61 -11.59 2.52
CA ASP A 46 4.30 -11.79 3.81
C ASP A 46 5.70 -11.19 3.87
N LEU A 47 6.31 -10.95 2.70
CA LEU A 47 7.56 -10.19 2.58
C LEU A 47 7.32 -8.67 2.50
N GLY A 48 6.07 -8.23 2.37
CA GLY A 48 5.69 -6.82 2.29
C GLY A 48 5.50 -6.29 0.87
N GLY A 49 5.54 -7.15 -0.16
CA GLY A 49 5.44 -6.74 -1.57
C GLY A 49 4.18 -5.93 -1.89
N THR A 50 4.31 -4.95 -2.78
CA THR A 50 3.18 -4.15 -3.27
C THR A 50 2.39 -4.88 -4.35
N ALA A 51 1.21 -4.34 -4.68
CA ALA A 51 0.39 -4.92 -5.74
C ALA A 51 1.10 -4.84 -7.10
N GLU A 52 1.83 -3.75 -7.35
CA GLU A 52 2.59 -3.49 -8.56
C GLU A 52 3.76 -4.47 -8.71
N GLU A 53 4.52 -4.70 -7.65
CA GLU A 53 5.65 -5.64 -7.63
C GLU A 53 5.17 -7.07 -7.89
N ILE A 54 4.11 -7.48 -7.18
CA ILE A 54 3.54 -8.82 -7.32
C ILE A 54 2.91 -8.99 -8.70
N ALA A 55 2.12 -8.04 -9.19
CA ALA A 55 1.51 -8.12 -10.52
C ALA A 55 2.58 -8.14 -11.64
N GLY A 56 3.62 -7.30 -11.50
CA GLY A 56 4.76 -7.25 -12.42
C GLY A 56 5.52 -8.58 -12.47
N SER A 57 5.66 -9.27 -11.34
CA SER A 57 6.28 -10.60 -11.29
C SER A 57 5.49 -11.66 -12.06
N PHE A 58 4.17 -11.51 -12.22
CA PHE A 58 3.36 -12.40 -13.06
C PHE A 58 3.17 -11.88 -14.49
N HIS A 59 3.74 -10.72 -14.81
CA HIS A 59 3.55 -10.02 -16.09
C HIS A 59 2.07 -9.73 -16.39
N VAL A 60 1.34 -9.29 -15.36
CA VAL A 60 -0.07 -8.89 -15.47
C VAL A 60 -0.27 -7.50 -14.88
N SER A 61 -1.41 -6.87 -15.20
CA SER A 61 -1.81 -5.62 -14.52
C SER A 61 -2.28 -5.89 -13.09
N VAL A 62 -2.21 -4.88 -12.22
CA VAL A 62 -2.76 -4.93 -10.86
C VAL A 62 -4.24 -5.31 -10.86
N ASP A 63 -5.04 -4.75 -11.76
CA ASP A 63 -6.46 -5.09 -11.92
C ASP A 63 -6.68 -6.58 -12.26
N THR A 64 -5.78 -7.15 -13.07
CA THR A 64 -5.85 -8.57 -13.42
C THR A 64 -5.53 -9.43 -12.21
N LEU A 65 -4.53 -9.06 -11.42
CA LEU A 65 -4.20 -9.74 -10.16
C LEU A 65 -5.38 -9.68 -9.19
N ASP A 66 -5.93 -8.50 -8.92
CA ASP A 66 -7.04 -8.31 -7.97
C ASP A 66 -8.28 -9.10 -8.36
N ARG A 67 -8.68 -9.05 -9.65
CA ARG A 67 -9.80 -9.84 -10.16
C ARG A 67 -9.57 -11.34 -9.97
N ARG A 68 -8.35 -11.83 -10.22
CA ARG A 68 -8.01 -13.26 -10.08
C ARG A 68 -8.02 -13.71 -8.62
N LEU A 69 -7.56 -12.86 -7.71
CA LEU A 69 -7.64 -13.12 -6.28
C LEU A 69 -9.10 -13.21 -5.81
N LYS A 70 -9.97 -12.32 -6.27
CA LYS A 70 -11.41 -12.36 -5.99
C LYS A 70 -12.08 -13.64 -6.50
N GLU A 71 -11.71 -14.10 -7.70
CA GLU A 71 -12.26 -15.33 -8.27
C GLU A 71 -11.89 -16.59 -7.47
N VAL A 72 -10.71 -16.62 -6.83
CA VAL A 72 -10.21 -17.80 -6.10
C VAL A 72 -10.53 -17.74 -4.60
N THR A 73 -10.39 -16.58 -3.99
CA THR A 73 -10.43 -16.39 -2.52
C THR A 73 -11.66 -15.62 -2.04
N ASN A 74 -12.45 -15.05 -2.97
CA ASN A 74 -13.53 -14.10 -2.69
C ASN A 74 -13.06 -12.80 -1.98
N LEU A 75 -11.75 -12.53 -1.99
CA LEU A 75 -11.14 -11.33 -1.40
C LEU A 75 -10.32 -10.59 -2.45
N GLY A 76 -10.31 -9.25 -2.35
CA GLY A 76 -9.40 -8.40 -3.11
C GLY A 76 -7.97 -8.44 -2.55
N PHE A 77 -7.04 -7.83 -3.29
CA PHE A 77 -5.63 -7.73 -2.89
C PHE A 77 -5.47 -7.05 -1.52
N ALA A 78 -6.16 -5.92 -1.29
CA ALA A 78 -6.05 -5.17 -0.05
C ALA A 78 -6.55 -5.96 1.17
N GLU A 79 -7.71 -6.61 1.03
CA GLU A 79 -8.32 -7.43 2.10
C GLU A 79 -7.47 -8.66 2.41
N LEU A 80 -6.93 -9.32 1.38
CA LEU A 80 -6.04 -10.46 1.55
C LEU A 80 -4.72 -10.03 2.22
N LYS A 81 -4.14 -8.92 1.76
CA LYS A 81 -2.89 -8.39 2.32
C LYS A 81 -3.06 -8.00 3.79
N GLU A 82 -4.20 -7.43 4.19
CA GLU A 82 -4.46 -7.11 5.59
C GLU A 82 -4.41 -8.35 6.49
N LYS A 83 -4.95 -9.48 6.01
CA LYS A 83 -4.97 -10.76 6.74
C LYS A 83 -3.61 -11.43 6.82
N VAL A 84 -2.75 -11.22 5.83
CA VAL A 84 -1.48 -11.95 5.67
C VAL A 84 -0.27 -11.13 6.17
N CYS A 85 -0.25 -9.81 5.99
CA CYS A 85 0.94 -8.95 6.22
C CYS A 85 1.47 -8.81 7.68
N GLY A 86 0.98 -9.59 8.63
CA GLY A 86 1.44 -9.57 10.03
C GLY A 86 2.93 -9.83 10.15
N ASP A 87 3.44 -10.83 9.42
CA ASP A 87 4.84 -11.25 9.47
C ASP A 87 5.80 -10.18 8.94
N ALA A 88 5.43 -9.51 7.84
CA ALA A 88 6.22 -8.40 7.28
C ALA A 88 6.42 -7.29 8.33
N LYS A 89 5.35 -6.91 9.02
CA LYS A 89 5.39 -5.88 10.07
C LYS A 89 6.24 -6.32 11.26
N LEU A 90 6.16 -7.59 11.65
CA LEU A 90 6.95 -8.14 12.74
C LEU A 90 8.45 -8.14 12.40
N LYS A 91 8.81 -8.60 11.20
CA LYS A 91 10.21 -8.61 10.70
C LYS A 91 10.79 -7.19 10.65
N LEU A 92 10.04 -6.22 10.12
CA LEU A 92 10.48 -4.82 10.09
C LEU A 92 10.72 -4.29 11.51
N ARG A 93 9.81 -4.58 12.44
CA ARG A 93 9.93 -4.17 13.84
C ARG A 93 11.14 -4.80 14.53
N GLN A 94 11.39 -6.08 14.32
CA GLN A 94 12.60 -6.76 14.82
C GLN A 94 13.86 -6.07 14.30
N ASN A 95 13.90 -5.74 13.01
CA ASN A 95 15.02 -5.02 12.42
C ASN A 95 15.19 -3.61 13.02
N GLN A 96 14.10 -2.90 13.30
CA GLN A 96 14.13 -1.59 13.96
C GLN A 96 14.69 -1.68 15.39
N PHE A 97 14.27 -2.68 16.17
CA PHE A 97 14.82 -2.92 17.51
C PHE A 97 16.31 -3.23 17.46
N LYS A 98 16.73 -4.13 16.58
CA LYS A 98 18.16 -4.44 16.40
C LYS A 98 18.96 -3.20 15.99
N LEU A 99 18.43 -2.38 15.09
CA LEU A 99 19.07 -1.15 14.65
C LEU A 99 19.22 -0.13 15.80
N SER A 100 18.26 -0.09 16.72
CA SER A 100 18.33 0.84 17.87
C SER A 100 19.46 0.55 18.85
N GLU A 101 20.03 -0.66 18.84
CA GLU A 101 21.19 -1.01 19.67
C GLU A 101 22.43 -0.17 19.32
N SER A 102 22.56 0.24 18.06
CA SER A 102 23.70 1.04 17.58
C SER A 102 23.32 2.43 17.06
N ASN A 103 22.05 2.68 16.74
CA ASN A 103 21.58 3.95 16.17
C ASN A 103 20.71 4.72 17.17
N ALA A 104 21.27 5.80 17.74
CA ALA A 104 20.59 6.63 18.72
C ALA A 104 19.28 7.24 18.19
N THR A 105 19.24 7.66 16.92
CA THR A 105 18.03 8.21 16.29
C THR A 105 16.89 7.19 16.27
N MET A 106 17.19 5.93 15.96
CA MET A 106 16.19 4.85 15.99
C MET A 106 15.72 4.56 17.43
N GLY A 107 16.64 4.58 18.40
CA GLY A 107 16.29 4.46 19.82
C GLY A 107 15.36 5.57 20.30
N ILE A 108 15.66 6.83 19.95
CA ILE A 108 14.80 7.99 20.25
C ILE A 108 13.43 7.82 19.57
N TRP A 109 13.41 7.43 18.30
CA TRP A 109 12.16 7.23 17.57
C TRP A 109 11.28 6.14 18.21
N LEU A 110 11.85 4.99 18.56
CA LEU A 110 11.14 3.93 19.28
C LEU A 110 10.69 4.39 20.66
N GLY A 111 11.52 5.11 21.41
CA GLY A 111 11.16 5.69 22.71
C GLY A 111 9.94 6.63 22.61
N LYS A 112 9.88 7.47 21.57
CA LYS A 112 8.72 8.32 21.30
C LYS A 112 7.47 7.49 20.98
N GLN A 113 7.57 6.55 20.04
CA GLN A 113 6.43 5.79 19.54
C GLN A 113 5.88 4.75 20.53
N TRP A 114 6.76 4.09 21.30
CA TRP A 114 6.40 2.94 22.13
C TRP A 114 6.35 3.27 23.63
N LEU A 115 7.15 4.24 24.08
CA LEU A 115 7.23 4.63 25.50
C LEU A 115 6.56 5.98 25.78
N GLY A 116 5.98 6.62 24.75
CA GLY A 116 5.30 7.91 24.90
C GLY A 116 6.23 9.05 25.28
N GLN A 117 7.54 8.93 25.02
CA GLN A 117 8.49 10.02 25.24
C GLN A 117 8.09 11.21 24.35
N LYS A 118 8.04 12.40 24.95
CA LYS A 118 7.72 13.65 24.25
C LYS A 118 8.90 14.59 24.40
N GLU A 119 9.18 15.33 23.33
CA GLU A 119 10.09 16.47 23.41
C GLU A 119 9.26 17.69 23.83
N GLU A 120 9.67 18.33 24.92
CA GLU A 120 9.12 19.64 25.28
C GLU A 120 9.72 20.69 24.34
N ILE A 121 8.91 21.19 23.41
CA ILE A 121 9.27 22.38 22.63
C ILE A 121 9.05 23.57 23.56
N LYS A 122 10.12 24.02 24.21
CA LYS A 122 10.09 25.27 24.97
C LYS A 122 10.09 26.41 23.95
N GLU A 123 8.91 26.95 23.63
CA GLU A 123 8.80 28.15 22.82
C GLU A 123 9.45 29.32 23.59
N MET A 124 10.65 29.71 23.18
CA MET A 124 11.26 30.95 23.61
C MET A 124 10.56 32.09 22.88
N VAL A 125 9.47 32.59 23.46
CA VAL A 125 8.87 33.85 23.03
C VAL A 125 9.85 34.96 23.42
N SER A 126 10.37 35.69 22.43
CA SER A 126 11.15 36.89 22.71
C SER A 126 10.26 37.92 23.40
N GLU A 127 10.74 38.51 24.49
CA GLU A 127 10.02 39.53 25.27
C GLU A 127 9.58 40.72 24.40
N GLU A 128 10.35 41.02 23.36
CA GLU A 128 10.09 42.11 22.42
C GLU A 128 8.84 41.82 21.58
N VAL A 129 8.68 40.59 21.10
CA VAL A 129 7.50 40.16 20.33
C VAL A 129 6.25 40.24 21.22
N PHE A 130 6.35 39.79 22.47
CA PHE A 130 5.24 39.87 23.42
C PHE A 130 4.83 41.33 23.71
N SER A 131 5.81 42.22 23.88
CA SER A 131 5.57 43.65 24.09
C SER A 131 4.86 44.32 22.91
N VAL A 132 5.28 44.02 21.68
CA VAL A 132 4.66 44.58 20.46
C VAL A 132 3.23 44.07 20.29
N LEU A 133 2.99 42.78 20.51
CA LEU A 133 1.65 42.19 20.41
C LEU A 133 0.69 42.76 21.46
N SER A 134 1.18 42.97 22.68
CA SER A 134 0.40 43.57 23.77
C SER A 134 -0.05 44.99 23.40
N LYS A 135 0.87 45.80 22.87
CA LYS A 135 0.57 47.17 22.38
C LYS A 135 -0.41 47.18 21.21
N LEU A 136 -0.36 46.17 20.32
CA LEU A 136 -1.28 46.06 19.19
C LEU A 136 -2.69 45.63 19.62
N LEU A 137 -2.80 44.77 20.62
CA LEU A 137 -4.06 44.32 21.21
C LEU A 137 -4.78 45.46 21.94
N GLU A 138 -4.04 46.24 22.74
CA GLU A 138 -4.57 47.43 23.42
C GLU A 138 -5.16 48.44 22.43
N ARG A 139 -4.50 48.65 21.28
CA ARG A 139 -4.99 49.57 20.24
C ARG A 139 -6.28 49.08 19.55
N LYS A 140 -6.50 47.76 19.45
CA LYS A 140 -7.70 47.19 18.83
C LYS A 140 -8.94 47.21 19.74
N ASN A 141 -8.77 47.21 21.05
CA ASN A 141 -9.88 47.25 22.01
C ASN A 141 -10.41 48.68 22.29
N ILE A 142 -9.83 49.69 21.66
CA ILE A 142 -10.19 51.11 21.82
C ILE A 142 -10.93 51.65 20.57
N SER A 143 -11.18 50.80 19.57
CA SER A 143 -12.01 51.11 18.39
C SER A 143 -13.30 50.30 18.39
#